data_AF-A0A821BZG9-F1
#
_entry.id   AF-A0A821BZG9-F1
#
_cell.length_a   1.000
_cell.length_b   1.000
_cell.length_c   1.000
_cell.angle_alpha   90.00
_cell.angle_beta   90.00
_cell.angle_gamma   90.00
#
_symmetry.space_group_name_H-M   'P 1'
#
loop_
_entity.id
_entity.type
_entity.pdbx_description
1 polymer ?
#
loop_
_entity_poly.entity_id
_entity_poly.type
_entity_poly.pdbx_seq_one_letter_code
_entity_poly.pdbx_strand_id
1 'polypeptide(L)'
;MNQQQNDIDCFDVKRKIFQETTDHEKRSTLTNFEDISNDLIYEIFEFLNGYDLYEAFSNLNSRFENLLIHSTLPIKIDMSLMSKSTF
;
A
#
# COMPACT_ATOMS: atom_id res chain seq x y z
N MET A 1 30.59 39.66 42.13
CA MET A 1 31.04 38.62 41.18
C MET A 1 30.52 37.30 41.73
N ASN A 2 29.59 36.55 41.14
CA ASN A 2 29.04 36.51 39.79
C ASN A 2 27.58 36.04 39.90
N GLN A 3 26.63 36.85 39.43
CA GLN A 3 25.29 36.38 39.05
C GLN A 3 25.37 36.19 37.53
N GLN A 4 25.80 35.02 37.09
CA GLN A 4 25.75 34.65 35.68
C GLN A 4 25.06 33.31 35.53
N GLN A 5 24.26 33.25 34.47
CA GLN A 5 23.70 32.08 33.83
C GLN A 5 22.42 31.49 34.46
N ASN A 6 21.29 32.15 34.19
CA ASN A 6 19.99 31.47 34.06
C ASN A 6 19.08 32.17 33.03
N ASP A 7 19.66 32.64 31.93
CA ASP A 7 18.89 32.97 30.73
C ASP A 7 19.00 31.79 29.77
N ILE A 8 18.21 30.74 30.03
CA ILE A 8 17.85 29.80 28.96
C ILE A 8 17.00 30.63 28.01
N ASP A 9 17.56 30.98 26.85
CA ASP A 9 16.88 31.84 25.88
C ASP A 9 15.50 31.25 25.57
N CYS A 10 14.46 32.05 25.77
CA CYS A 10 13.08 31.71 25.40
C CYS A 10 13.02 31.27 23.93
N PHE A 11 13.97 31.73 23.10
CA PHE A 11 14.16 31.27 21.73
C PHE A 11 14.55 29.79 21.63
N ASP A 12 15.41 29.27 22.50
CA ASP A 12 15.79 27.85 22.52
C ASP A 12 14.66 26.96 23.03
N VAL A 13 13.90 27.42 24.02
CA VAL A 13 12.69 26.73 24.49
C VAL A 13 11.61 26.71 23.40
N LYS A 14 11.39 27.84 22.72
CA LYS A 14 10.47 27.92 21.57
C LYS A 14 10.93 27.06 20.40
N ARG A 15 12.24 26.95 20.14
CA ARG A 15 12.80 26.08 19.10
C ARG A 15 12.56 24.60 19.41
N LYS A 16 12.73 24.21 20.68
CA LYS A 16 12.47 22.85 21.16
C LYS A 16 10.99 22.49 21.12
N ILE A 17 10.12 23.40 21.54
CA ILE A 17 8.65 23.24 21.44
C ILE A 17 8.22 23.20 19.98
N PHE A 18 8.79 24.05 19.10
CA PHE A 18 8.47 24.05 17.68
C PHE A 18 8.88 22.73 17.01
N GLN A 19 10.06 22.19 17.34
CA GLN A 19 10.50 20.86 16.87
C GLN A 19 9.65 19.72 17.42
N GLU A 20 9.29 19.72 18.71
CA GLU A 20 8.42 18.71 19.32
C GLU A 20 6.97 18.76 18.79
N THR A 21 6.50 19.92 18.29
CA THR A 21 5.18 20.05 17.66
C THR A 21 5.14 19.69 16.17
N THR A 22 6.30 19.54 15.51
CA THR A 22 6.37 19.20 14.08
C THR A 22 6.64 17.72 13.79
N ASP A 23 6.97 16.90 14.79
CA ASP A 23 7.15 15.45 14.61
C ASP A 23 5.83 14.65 14.61
N HIS A 24 4.70 15.33 14.78
CA HIS A 24 3.39 14.76 14.50
C HIS A 24 3.02 14.93 13.01
N GLU A 25 4.01 14.91 12.11
CA GLU A 25 3.79 14.40 10.78
C GLU A 25 3.21 12.99 10.94
N LYS A 26 1.90 12.86 10.71
CA LYS A 26 1.30 11.59 10.31
C LYS A 26 2.19 11.07 9.19
N ARG A 27 3.11 10.17 9.52
CA ARG A 27 3.78 9.32 8.55
C ARG A 27 2.65 8.49 7.96
N SER A 28 1.98 9.02 6.93
CA SER A 28 1.05 8.23 6.15
C SER A 28 1.93 7.15 5.57
N THR A 29 1.91 5.97 6.17
CA THR A 29 2.46 4.78 5.58
C THR A 29 1.66 4.61 4.29
N LEU A 30 2.23 5.11 3.18
CA LEU A 30 1.78 4.77 1.85
C LEU A 30 1.88 3.25 1.78
N THR A 31 0.71 2.62 1.90
CA THR A 31 0.57 1.18 1.74
C THR A 31 0.23 0.99 0.27
N ASN A 32 1.05 0.23 -0.43
CA ASN A 32 0.75 -0.11 -1.80
C ASN A 32 -0.16 -1.32 -1.81
N PHE A 33 -0.99 -1.43 -2.83
CA PHE A 33 -1.85 -2.60 -3.00
C PHE A 33 -1.01 -3.88 -3.19
N GLU A 34 0.19 -3.73 -3.76
CA GLU A 34 1.18 -4.77 -3.93
C GLU A 34 1.76 -5.32 -2.61
N ASP A 35 1.63 -4.59 -1.51
CA ASP A 35 2.14 -5.01 -0.19
C ASP A 35 1.16 -5.97 0.52
N ILE A 36 -0.06 -6.15 0.00
CA ILE A 36 -1.08 -7.06 0.56
C ILE A 36 -0.65 -8.52 0.36
N SER A 37 -0.87 -9.38 1.36
CA SER A 37 -0.57 -10.81 1.28
C SER A 37 -1.36 -11.53 0.18
N ASN A 38 -0.82 -12.63 -0.34
CA ASN A 38 -1.51 -13.43 -1.36
C ASN A 38 -2.87 -13.92 -0.85
N ASP A 39 -2.97 -14.32 0.41
CA ASP A 39 -4.22 -14.82 1.01
C ASP A 39 -5.35 -13.80 0.92
N LEU A 40 -5.08 -12.53 1.24
CA LEU A 40 -6.05 -11.45 1.14
C LEU A 40 -6.39 -11.11 -0.32
N ILE A 41 -5.41 -11.16 -1.22
CA ILE A 41 -5.65 -10.97 -2.66
C ILE A 41 -6.56 -12.08 -3.20
N TYR A 42 -6.36 -13.32 -2.77
CA TYR A 42 -7.22 -14.42 -3.15
C TYR A 42 -8.63 -14.30 -2.59
N GLU A 43 -8.79 -13.81 -1.36
CA GLU A 43 -10.10 -13.47 -0.81
C GLU A 43 -10.81 -12.41 -1.67
N ILE A 44 -10.10 -11.38 -2.13
CA ILE A 44 -10.64 -10.39 -3.08
C ILE A 44 -11.06 -11.05 -4.40
N PHE A 45 -10.23 -11.96 -4.91
CA PHE A 45 -10.46 -12.67 -6.16
C PHE A 45 -11.73 -13.55 -6.13
N GLU A 46 -12.13 -14.08 -4.97
CA GLU A 46 -13.38 -14.85 -4.84
C GLU A 46 -14.63 -14.02 -5.13
N PHE A 47 -14.58 -12.70 -4.95
CA PHE A 47 -15.70 -11.78 -5.24
C PHE A 47 -15.80 -11.38 -6.71
N LEU A 48 -14.78 -11.68 -7.51
CA LEU A 48 -14.73 -11.32 -8.93
C LEU A 48 -14.94 -12.55 -9.81
N ASN A 49 -15.56 -12.35 -10.97
CA ASN A 49 -15.57 -13.41 -11.98
C ASN A 49 -14.19 -13.47 -12.67
N GLY A 50 -13.88 -14.62 -13.28
CA GLY A 50 -12.57 -14.83 -13.89
C GLY A 50 -12.21 -13.82 -14.98
N TYR A 51 -13.21 -13.31 -15.72
CA TYR A 51 -13.01 -12.31 -16.77
C TYR A 51 -12.53 -10.97 -16.21
N ASP A 52 -13.30 -10.40 -15.29
CA ASP A 52 -12.98 -9.11 -14.66
C ASP A 52 -11.63 -9.16 -13.94
N LEU A 53 -11.34 -10.30 -13.33
CA LEU A 53 -10.12 -10.54 -12.58
C LEU A 53 -8.89 -10.58 -13.50
N TYR A 54 -8.98 -11.28 -14.64
CA TYR A 54 -7.90 -11.28 -15.61
C TYR A 54 -7.73 -9.90 -16.26
N GLU A 55 -8.81 -9.27 -16.71
CA GLU A 55 -8.75 -7.95 -17.34
C GLU A 55 -8.12 -6.90 -16.41
N ALA A 56 -8.51 -6.91 -15.13
CA ALA A 56 -8.02 -5.95 -14.16
C ALA A 56 -6.59 -6.24 -13.68
N PHE A 57 -6.22 -7.51 -13.48
CA PHE A 57 -5.00 -7.87 -12.74
C PHE A 57 -3.90 -8.52 -13.59
N SER A 58 -4.15 -8.99 -14.81
CA SER A 58 -3.13 -9.69 -15.61
C SER A 58 -1.96 -8.79 -16.01
N ASN A 59 -2.20 -7.48 -16.17
CA ASN A 59 -1.21 -6.52 -16.67
C ASN A 59 -0.76 -5.49 -15.63
N LEU A 60 -1.21 -5.59 -14.37
CA LEU A 60 -0.83 -4.64 -13.31
C LEU A 60 0.63 -4.81 -12.91
N ASN A 61 1.03 -6.05 -12.61
CA ASN A 61 2.41 -6.42 -12.34
C ASN A 61 2.58 -7.94 -12.45
N SER A 62 3.83 -8.37 -12.58
CA SER A 62 4.19 -9.78 -12.72
C SER A 62 3.81 -10.63 -11.50
N ARG A 63 3.67 -10.02 -10.32
CA ARG A 63 3.18 -10.74 -9.12
C ARG A 63 1.73 -11.14 -9.33
N PHE A 64 0.84 -10.22 -9.70
CA PHE A 64 -0.57 -10.53 -9.91
C PHE A 64 -0.77 -11.46 -11.09
N GLU A 65 -0.08 -11.24 -12.21
CA GLU A 65 -0.08 -12.15 -13.35
C GLU A 65 0.26 -13.60 -12.92
N ASN A 66 1.32 -13.77 -12.13
CA ASN A 66 1.68 -15.09 -11.58
C ASN A 66 0.61 -15.66 -10.65
N LEU A 67 -0.05 -14.83 -9.82
CA LEU A 67 -1.15 -15.26 -8.98
C LEU A 67 -2.36 -15.72 -9.78
N LEU A 68 -2.54 -15.25 -11.03
CA LEU A 68 -3.61 -15.70 -11.92
C LEU A 68 -3.26 -16.99 -12.63
N ILE A 69 -2.07 -17.06 -13.22
CA ILE A 69 -1.63 -18.16 -14.09
C ILE A 69 -1.24 -19.40 -13.27
N HIS A 70 -0.59 -19.20 -12.13
CA HIS A 70 -0.04 -20.28 -11.29
C HIS A 70 -0.81 -20.48 -9.98
N SER A 71 -2.03 -19.95 -9.89
CA SER A 71 -2.85 -20.16 -8.69
C SER A 71 -3.08 -21.64 -8.43
N THR A 72 -2.90 -22.05 -7.18
CA THR A 72 -3.33 -23.36 -6.70
C THR A 72 -4.77 -23.34 -6.21
N LEU A 73 -5.38 -22.14 -6.12
CA LEU A 73 -6.77 -21.99 -5.74
C LEU A 73 -7.67 -22.26 -6.95
N PRO A 74 -8.89 -22.76 -6.71
CA PRO A 74 -9.92 -22.88 -7.73
C PRO A 74 -10.50 -21.51 -8.07
N ILE A 75 -9.65 -20.58 -8.52
CA ILE A 75 -10.11 -19.33 -9.09
C ILE A 75 -10.87 -19.72 -10.35
N LYS A 76 -12.13 -19.30 -10.47
CA LYS A 76 -13.01 -19.60 -11.62
C LYS A 76 -12.59 -18.77 -12.85
N ILE A 77 -11.31 -18.86 -13.24
CA ILE A 77 -10.81 -18.30 -14.49
C ILE A 77 -10.94 -19.40 -15.53
N ASP A 78 -12.09 -19.46 -16.19
CA ASP A 78 -12.19 -20.23 -17.41
C ASP A 78 -11.57 -19.42 -18.55
N MET A 79 -10.25 -19.57 -18.71
CA MET A 79 -9.48 -18.96 -19.81
C MET A 79 -10.06 -19.33 -21.19
N SER A 80 -10.81 -20.44 -21.32
CA SER A 80 -11.43 -20.83 -22.58
C SER A 80 -12.67 -20.00 -22.93
N LEU A 81 -13.33 -19.41 -21.93
CA LEU A 81 -14.39 -18.42 -22.13
C LEU A 81 -13.83 -17.02 -22.46
N MET A 82 -12.53 -16.81 -22.27
CA MET A 82 -11.83 -15.58 -22.65
C MET A 82 -11.44 -15.61 -24.13
N SER A 83 -12.41 -15.80 -25.02
CA SER A 83 -12.20 -15.51 -26.42
C SER A 83 -12.02 -14.01 -26.58
N LYS A 84 -10.88 -13.57 -27.15
CA LYS A 84 -10.62 -12.17 -27.52
C LYS A 84 -11.86 -11.59 -28.18
N SER A 85 -12.47 -10.59 -27.54
CA SER A 85 -13.47 -9.76 -28.20
C SER A 85 -12.76 -9.01 -29.33
N THR A 86 -12.89 -9.53 -30.55
CA THR A 86 -12.54 -8.80 -31.77
C THR A 86 -13.60 -7.73 -31.96
N PHE A 87 -13.33 -6.52 -31.48
CA PHE A 87 -14.02 -5.31 -31.91
C PHE A 87 -13.32 -4.74 -33.16
#